data_AF-A0A2E9TWT8-F1
#
_entry.id   AF-A0A2E9TWT8-F1
#
_cell.length_a   1.000
_cell.length_b   1.000
_cell.length_c   1.000
_cell.angle_alpha   90.00
_cell.angle_beta   90.00
_cell.angle_gamma   90.00
#
_symmetry.space_group_name_H-M   'P 1'
#
loop_
_entity.id
_entity.type
_entity.pdbx_description
1 polymer ?
#
loop_
_entity_poly.entity_id
_entity_poly.type
_entity_poly.pdbx_seq_one_letter_code
_entity_poly.pdbx_strand_id
1 'polypeptide(L)'
;MPKRKHRPRPKKVDSHIVTGSPSHIKTNIDLHGLYPDQLPKQLNEFIESAHESGLYTVRIIHGHGQGILKSETIKFLGKNPKVLRWYAAGPAEGGYGATIAELNYGGHKPFNRKHTNSITPRSLTKQHSSDH
;
A
#
# COMPACT_ATOMS: atom_id res chain seq x y z
N MET A 1 19.31 12.15 22.37
CA MET A 1 19.26 11.25 21.19
C MET A 1 17.95 10.47 21.22
N PRO A 2 16.96 10.69 20.34
CA PRO A 2 15.70 9.96 20.41
C PRO A 2 15.91 8.50 19.94
N LYS A 3 15.54 7.55 20.80
CA LYS A 3 15.69 6.10 20.58
C LYS A 3 14.84 5.65 19.38
N ARG A 4 15.46 5.03 18.37
CA ARG A 4 14.76 4.39 17.23
C ARG A 4 13.83 3.31 17.77
N LYS A 5 12.52 3.56 17.74
CA LYS A 5 11.50 2.57 18.12
C LYS A 5 11.59 1.40 17.15
N HIS A 6 11.99 0.22 17.63
CA HIS A 6 11.94 -1.02 16.87
C HIS A 6 10.49 -1.26 16.40
N ARG A 7 10.26 -1.12 15.09
CA ARG A 7 8.97 -1.46 14.49
C ARG A 7 8.80 -2.98 14.52
N PRO A 8 7.61 -3.50 14.87
CA PRO A 8 7.32 -4.91 14.75
C PRO A 8 7.46 -5.33 13.29
N ARG A 9 8.15 -6.44 13.04
CA ARG A 9 8.26 -7.03 11.71
C ARG A 9 6.85 -7.36 11.22
N PRO A 10 6.41 -6.90 10.04
CA PRO A 10 5.18 -7.42 9.45
C PRO A 10 5.37 -8.93 9.31
N LYS A 11 4.49 -9.70 9.96
CA LYS A 11 4.49 -11.16 9.82
C LYS A 11 4.22 -11.45 8.34
N LYS A 12 4.97 -12.40 7.75
CA LYS A 12 4.70 -12.94 6.40
C LYS A 12 3.20 -13.25 6.35
N VAL A 13 2.47 -12.48 5.54
CA VAL A 13 1.07 -12.78 5.26
C VAL A 13 1.08 -13.79 4.12
N ASP A 14 0.78 -15.03 4.44
CA ASP A 14 0.49 -16.05 3.43
C ASP A 14 -0.67 -15.52 2.58
N SER A 15 -0.42 -15.40 1.28
CA SER A 15 -1.36 -14.89 0.29
C SER A 15 -2.53 -15.86 0.17
N HIS A 16 -3.58 -15.67 0.97
CA HIS A 16 -4.88 -16.28 0.72
C HIS A 16 -5.51 -15.59 -0.50
N ILE A 17 -5.31 -16.23 -1.66
CA ILE A 17 -5.96 -15.89 -2.93
C ILE A 17 -7.43 -16.33 -2.81
N VAL A 18 -8.37 -15.39 -2.85
CA VAL A 18 -9.80 -15.70 -2.98
C VAL A 18 -10.13 -15.92 -4.46
N THR A 19 -10.90 -16.98 -4.68
CA THR A 19 -11.22 -17.67 -5.94
C THR A 19 -11.78 -16.77 -7.04
N GLY A 20 -11.08 -16.73 -8.17
CA GLY A 20 -11.49 -16.16 -9.46
C GLY A 20 -10.30 -16.26 -10.40
N SER A 21 -10.49 -16.75 -11.62
CA SER A 21 -9.45 -17.04 -12.64
C SER A 21 -8.19 -16.14 -12.55
N PRO A 22 -6.95 -16.67 -12.60
CA PRO A 22 -5.72 -15.92 -12.30
C PRO A 22 -5.38 -14.93 -13.42
N SER A 23 -6.12 -13.82 -13.49
CA SER A 23 -5.53 -12.58 -13.96
C SER A 23 -4.38 -12.28 -13.00
N HIS A 24 -3.16 -12.21 -13.52
CA HIS A 24 -1.96 -11.99 -12.70
C HIS A 24 -2.05 -10.59 -12.07
N ILE A 25 -2.60 -10.51 -10.85
CA ILE A 25 -2.64 -9.27 -10.08
C ILE A 25 -1.19 -8.88 -9.79
N LYS A 26 -0.77 -7.73 -10.32
CA LYS A 26 0.59 -7.24 -10.13
C LYS A 26 0.77 -6.77 -8.69
N THR A 27 1.66 -7.43 -7.96
CA THR A 27 2.04 -7.06 -6.59
C THR A 27 3.23 -6.10 -6.57
N ASN A 28 3.85 -5.86 -7.72
CA ASN A 28 4.98 -4.97 -7.87
C ASN A 28 4.93 -4.16 -9.17
N ILE A 29 5.65 -3.03 -9.17
CA ILE A 29 5.88 -2.17 -10.33
C ILE A 29 7.37 -1.85 -10.43
N ASP A 30 7.91 -1.90 -11.65
CA ASP A 30 9.26 -1.45 -11.97
C ASP A 30 9.21 -0.07 -12.63
N LEU A 31 9.93 0.88 -12.05
CA LEU A 31 10.04 2.27 -12.50
C LEU A 31 11.44 2.57 -13.08
N HIS A 32 12.31 1.57 -13.26
CA HIS A 32 13.62 1.76 -13.86
C HIS A 32 13.53 2.46 -15.21
N GLY A 33 14.36 3.49 -15.40
CA GLY A 33 14.43 4.22 -16.66
C GLY A 33 13.23 5.12 -16.97
N LEU A 34 12.21 5.17 -16.09
CA LEU A 34 11.14 6.14 -16.23
C LEU A 34 11.62 7.56 -15.95
N TYR A 35 11.02 8.51 -16.65
CA TYR A 35 11.20 9.91 -16.32
C TYR A 35 10.38 10.27 -15.05
N PRO A 36 10.88 11.18 -14.20
CA PRO A 36 10.20 11.55 -12.95
C PRO A 36 8.78 12.11 -13.12
N ASP A 37 8.47 12.69 -14.27
CA ASP A 37 7.16 13.23 -14.64
C ASP A 37 6.13 12.14 -15.00
N GLN A 38 6.57 10.99 -15.49
CA GLN A 38 5.72 9.84 -15.81
C GLN A 38 5.36 9.01 -14.57
N LEU A 39 6.21 9.06 -13.54
CA LEU A 39 6.09 8.27 -12.33
C LEU A 39 4.75 8.46 -11.58
N PRO A 40 4.22 9.68 -11.35
CA PRO A 40 2.97 9.87 -10.63
C PRO A 40 1.79 9.16 -11.29
N LYS A 41 1.74 9.20 -12.62
CA LYS A 41 0.67 8.54 -13.38
C LYS A 41 0.74 7.02 -13.21
N GLN A 42 1.91 6.42 -13.41
CA GLN A 42 2.08 4.97 -13.28
C GLN A 42 1.85 4.48 -11.85
N LEU A 43 2.32 5.21 -10.84
CA LEU A 43 2.07 4.85 -9.44
C LEU A 43 0.60 4.96 -9.08
N ASN A 44 -0.13 5.94 -9.61
CA ASN A 44 -1.56 6.07 -9.33
C ASN A 44 -2.34 4.86 -9.86
N GLU A 45 -2.17 4.56 -11.15
CA GLU A 45 -2.84 3.43 -11.82
C GLU A 45 -2.52 2.10 -11.12
N PHE A 46 -1.25 1.91 -10.73
CA PHE A 46 -0.82 0.72 -10.00
C PHE A 46 -1.43 0.61 -8.60
N ILE A 47 -1.40 1.68 -7.81
CA ILE A 47 -1.96 1.67 -6.45
C ILE A 47 -3.48 1.49 -6.49
N GLU A 48 -4.16 2.07 -7.48
CA GLU A 48 -5.61 1.88 -7.67
C GLU A 48 -5.94 0.43 -7.97
N SER A 49 -5.28 -0.16 -8.97
CA SER A 49 -5.49 -1.57 -9.31
C SER A 49 -5.17 -2.49 -8.12
N ALA A 50 -4.09 -2.22 -7.39
CA ALA A 50 -3.73 -2.99 -6.20
C ALA A 50 -4.76 -2.86 -5.07
N HIS A 51 -5.27 -1.65 -4.85
CA HIS A 51 -6.28 -1.37 -3.84
C HIS A 51 -7.61 -2.05 -4.18
N GLU A 52 -8.07 -1.97 -5.43
CA GLU A 52 -9.28 -2.65 -5.93
C GLU A 52 -9.16 -4.17 -5.86
N SER A 53 -7.94 -4.68 -6.07
CA SER A 53 -7.62 -6.11 -5.94
C SER A 53 -7.50 -6.57 -4.49
N GLY A 54 -7.67 -5.69 -3.51
CA GLY A 54 -7.58 -6.03 -2.10
C GLY A 54 -6.16 -6.31 -1.59
N LEU A 55 -5.12 -5.85 -2.29
CA LEU A 55 -3.74 -6.07 -1.87
C LEU A 55 -3.38 -5.23 -0.64
N TYR A 56 -2.84 -5.88 0.39
CA TYR A 56 -2.34 -5.18 1.58
C TYR A 56 -0.99 -4.50 1.34
N THR A 57 -0.10 -5.13 0.59
CA THR A 57 1.26 -4.64 0.38
C THR A 57 1.64 -4.71 -1.08
N VAL A 58 2.27 -3.65 -1.57
CA VAL A 58 2.85 -3.59 -2.91
C VAL A 58 4.31 -3.18 -2.86
N ARG A 59 5.07 -3.60 -3.87
CA ARG A 59 6.49 -3.28 -4.01
C ARG A 59 6.71 -2.34 -5.20
N ILE A 60 7.41 -1.25 -4.95
CA ILE A 60 7.75 -0.24 -5.95
C ILE A 60 9.26 -0.26 -6.14
N ILE A 61 9.72 -0.70 -7.31
CA ILE A 61 11.13 -0.78 -7.64
C ILE A 61 11.49 0.51 -8.39
N HIS A 62 12.33 1.35 -7.81
CA HIS A 62 12.74 2.64 -8.40
C HIS A 62 14.24 2.70 -8.70
N GLY A 63 14.97 1.61 -8.42
CA GLY A 63 16.40 1.48 -8.65
C GLY A 63 17.28 2.26 -7.67
N HIS A 64 18.58 2.07 -7.84
CA HIS A 64 19.66 2.60 -7.00
C HIS A 64 20.29 3.89 -7.52
N GLY A 65 19.72 4.53 -8.56
CA GLY A 65 20.30 5.72 -9.19
C GLY A 65 20.46 6.91 -8.24
N GLN A 66 20.45 8.14 -8.76
CA GLN A 66 20.62 9.36 -7.95
C GLN A 66 19.52 9.62 -6.90
N GLY A 67 18.57 8.69 -6.72
CA GLY A 67 17.49 8.82 -5.73
C GLY A 67 16.36 9.74 -6.15
N ILE A 68 16.35 10.22 -7.40
CA ILE A 68 15.28 11.07 -7.93
C ILE A 68 13.94 10.33 -7.92
N LEU A 69 13.88 9.14 -8.54
CA LEU A 69 12.67 8.31 -8.58
C LEU A 69 12.23 7.87 -7.18
N LYS A 70 13.17 7.59 -6.27
CA LYS A 70 12.88 7.34 -4.86
C LYS A 70 12.20 8.52 -4.20
N SER A 71 12.74 9.73 -4.41
CA SER A 71 12.22 10.95 -3.80
C SER A 71 10.81 11.27 -4.30
N GLU A 72 10.59 11.15 -5.61
CA GLU A 72 9.25 11.31 -6.20
C GLU A 72 8.27 10.22 -5.75
N THR A 73 8.72 8.96 -5.65
CA THR A 73 7.91 7.87 -5.08
C THR A 73 7.45 8.20 -3.67
N ILE A 74 8.36 8.63 -2.80
CA ILE A 74 8.03 8.98 -1.40
C ILE A 74 7.07 10.17 -1.34
N LYS A 75 7.30 11.21 -2.16
CA LYS A 75 6.41 12.37 -2.25
C LYS A 75 5.01 11.96 -2.70
N PHE A 76 4.90 11.08 -3.70
CA PHE A 76 3.63 10.56 -4.20
C PHE A 76 2.90 9.75 -3.13
N LEU A 77 3.58 8.78 -2.50
CA LEU A 77 3.00 7.94 -1.46
C LEU A 77 2.49 8.76 -0.26
N GLY A 78 3.20 9.83 0.12
CA GLY A 78 2.80 10.70 1.23
C GLY A 78 1.58 11.57 0.95
N LYS A 79 1.19 11.73 -0.32
CA LYS A 79 -0.03 12.46 -0.72
C LYS A 79 -1.22 11.52 -0.98
N ASN A 80 -0.99 10.22 -1.13
CA ASN A 80 -2.02 9.28 -1.54
C ASN A 80 -2.79 8.71 -0.32
N PRO A 81 -4.11 8.95 -0.21
CA PRO A 81 -4.90 8.49 0.94
C PRO A 81 -5.09 6.97 1.01
N LYS A 82 -4.86 6.25 -0.11
CA LYS A 82 -4.95 4.79 -0.16
C LYS A 82 -3.73 4.11 0.49
N VAL A 83 -2.67 4.86 0.79
CA VAL A 83 -1.43 4.35 1.39
C VAL A 83 -1.43 4.60 2.89
N LEU A 84 -1.29 3.54 3.68
CA LEU A 84 -1.20 3.62 5.15
C LEU A 84 0.20 3.97 5.63
N ARG A 85 1.21 3.36 5.01
CA ARG A 85 2.63 3.57 5.35
C ARG A 85 3.53 3.04 4.24
N TRP A 86 4.76 3.54 4.21
CA TRP A 86 5.80 3.04 3.32
C TRP A 86 7.13 2.92 4.05
N TYR A 87 8.01 2.05 3.54
CA TYR A 87 9.36 1.83 4.05
C TYR A 87 10.25 1.22 2.96
N ALA A 88 11.57 1.35 3.13
CA ALA A 88 12.53 0.70 2.22
C ALA A 88 12.40 -0.84 2.31
N ALA A 89 12.53 -1.51 1.17
CA ALA A 89 12.46 -2.97 1.11
C ALA A 89 13.62 -3.62 1.89
N GLY A 90 13.42 -4.88 2.32
CA GLY A 90 14.50 -5.66 2.92
C GLY A 90 15.61 -5.96 1.92
N PRO A 91 16.82 -6.35 2.36
CA PRO A 91 17.93 -6.69 1.46
C PRO A 91 17.57 -7.75 0.39
N ALA A 92 16.76 -8.74 0.74
CA ALA A 92 16.29 -9.79 -0.17
C ALA A 92 15.16 -9.35 -1.12
N GLU A 93 14.64 -8.13 -0.97
CA GLU A 93 13.47 -7.62 -1.69
C GLU A 93 13.78 -6.38 -2.55
N GLY A 94 15.07 -6.08 -2.78
CA GLY A 94 15.54 -4.91 -3.53
C GLY A 94 16.18 -3.83 -2.67
N GLY A 95 16.19 -4.00 -1.33
CA GLY A 95 16.90 -3.12 -0.40
C GLY A 95 16.57 -1.64 -0.58
N TYR A 96 17.61 -0.82 -0.71
CA TYR A 96 17.47 0.63 -0.93
C TYR A 96 16.92 1.01 -2.30
N GLY A 97 16.88 0.10 -3.27
CA GLY A 97 16.36 0.31 -4.63
C GLY A 97 14.86 0.05 -4.77
N ALA A 98 14.20 -0.37 -3.68
CA ALA A 98 12.76 -0.61 -3.66
C ALA A 98 12.10 -0.06 -2.40
N THR A 99 10.83 0.31 -2.54
CA THR A 99 9.96 0.78 -1.47
C THR A 99 8.76 -0.16 -1.36
N ILE A 100 8.46 -0.62 -0.15
CA ILE A 100 7.24 -1.33 0.16
C ILE A 100 6.20 -0.32 0.63
N ALA A 101 5.03 -0.31 -0.01
CA ALA A 101 3.88 0.47 0.40
C ALA A 101 2.78 -0.46 0.92
N GLU A 102 2.26 -0.14 2.09
CA GLU A 102 1.07 -0.80 2.64
C GLU A 102 -0.16 0.00 2.29
N LEU A 103 -1.16 -0.65 1.73
CA LEU A 103 -2.40 -0.05 1.26
C LEU A 103 -3.54 -0.30 2.25
N ASN A 104 -4.51 0.63 2.24
CA ASN A 104 -5.76 0.48 2.96
C ASN A 104 -6.75 -0.33 2.11
N TYR A 105 -6.63 -1.66 2.09
CA TYR A 105 -7.46 -2.52 1.21
C TYR A 105 -8.94 -2.67 1.64
N GLY A 106 -9.47 -1.78 2.48
CA GLY A 106 -10.89 -1.78 2.90
C GLY A 106 -11.35 -2.91 3.83
N GLY A 107 -10.55 -3.98 4.00
CA GLY A 107 -10.86 -5.12 4.87
C GLY A 107 -10.22 -5.10 6.27
N HIS A 108 -9.34 -4.14 6.56
CA HIS A 108 -8.76 -3.99 7.89
C HIS A 108 -9.64 -3.11 8.79
N LYS A 109 -10.04 -3.64 9.96
CA LYS A 109 -10.37 -2.76 11.10
C LYS A 109 -9.12 -1.92 11.37
N PRO A 110 -9.20 -0.57 11.37
CA PRO A 110 -8.04 0.26 11.66
C PRO A 110 -7.44 -0.19 12.99
N PHE A 111 -6.13 -0.50 12.99
CA PHE A 111 -5.42 -0.83 14.21
C PHE A 111 -5.38 0.43 15.08
N ASN A 112 -6.42 0.58 15.91
CA ASN A 112 -6.75 1.77 16.66
C ASN A 112 -5.68 2.02 17.72
N ARG A 113 -4.69 2.85 17.40
CA ARG A 113 -3.63 3.25 18.33
C ARG A 113 -4.08 4.48 19.15
N LYS A 114 -5.24 4.32 19.82
CA LYS A 114 -5.86 5.26 20.79
C LYS A 114 -6.29 6.62 20.22
N HIS A 115 -7.57 6.70 19.83
CA HIS A 115 -8.45 7.87 19.66
C HIS A 115 -7.85 9.29 19.88
N THR A 116 -7.79 10.07 18.80
CA THR A 116 -8.10 11.52 18.64
C THR A 116 -8.17 11.77 17.13
N ASN A 117 -9.31 11.76 16.42
CA ASN A 117 -10.48 12.61 16.55
C ASN A 117 -11.69 11.89 15.95
N SER A 118 -12.81 11.87 16.69
CA SER A 118 -14.19 11.75 16.21
C SER A 118 -14.43 11.23 14.78
N ILE A 119 -14.50 9.92 14.60
CA ILE A 119 -15.30 9.33 13.51
C ILE A 119 -16.15 8.25 14.17
N THR A 120 -17.35 8.64 14.58
CA THR A 120 -18.43 7.72 14.92
C THR A 120 -18.75 6.89 13.67
N PRO A 121 -18.60 5.55 13.70
CA PRO A 121 -19.15 4.74 12.64
C PRO A 121 -20.67 4.82 12.76
N ARG A 122 -21.33 5.49 11.80
CA ARG A 122 -22.79 5.38 11.68
C ARG A 122 -23.10 3.93 11.36
N SER A 123 -23.82 3.28 12.25
CA SER A 123 -24.37 1.93 12.07
C SER A 123 -25.11 1.87 10.73
N LEU A 124 -24.61 1.08 9.78
CA LEU A 124 -25.40 0.62 8.65
C LEU A 124 -26.37 -0.43 9.19
N THR A 125 -27.53 0.06 9.63
CA THR A 125 -28.64 -0.79 10.06
C THR A 125 -29.10 -1.66 8.90
N LYS A 126 -29.07 -2.96 9.16
CA LYS A 126 -29.65 -4.07 8.42
C LYS A 126 -31.17 -3.87 8.28
N GLN A 127 -31.70 -3.96 7.05
CA GLN A 127 -33.12 -4.20 6.74
C GLN A 127 -33.10 -5.18 5.55
N HIS A 128 -33.10 -6.49 5.77
CA HIS A 128 -34.26 -7.37 6.00
C HIS A 128 -35.23 -7.40 4.81
N SER A 129 -35.13 -8.52 4.12
CA SER A 129 -36.11 -9.30 3.35
C SER A 129 -37.61 -9.01 3.47
N SER A 130 -38.28 -9.55 2.43
CA SER A 130 -39.63 -10.13 2.30
C SER A 130 -40.78 -9.24 1.82
N ASP A 131 -41.33 -9.68 0.68
CA ASP A 131 -42.73 -9.84 0.29
C ASP A 131 -43.78 -8.95 0.96
N HIS A 132 -44.60 -8.28 0.15
CA HIS A 132 -46.04 -8.52 -0.04
C HIS A 132 -46.47 -7.87 -1.37
#